data_AF-A0A916T5X6-F1
#
_entry.id   AF-A0A916T5X6-F1
#
_cell.length_a   1.000
_cell.length_b   1.000
_cell.length_c   1.000
_cell.angle_alpha   90.00
_cell.angle_beta   90.00
_cell.angle_gamma   90.00
#
_symmetry.space_group_name_H-M   'P 1'
#
loop_
_entity.id
_entity.type
_entity.pdbx_description
1 polymer ?
#
loop_
_entity_poly.entity_id
_entity_poly.type
_entity_poly.pdbx_seq_one_letter_code
_entity_poly.pdbx_strand_id
1 'polypeptide(L)'
;MTTGDKTRPDGRVSSAETLELRKATRALRLHLDELPIDYDEQVPPDRFLTGLAFMLARNRYDCAESMIGSGFGGTVIGALARSLLTDGLRWLWIAQDPKNRRACLLGDLVEERSRLGGVLDSGTCPAVRRWLMPFPPIADLTGASRTWLDAPATPDEGALLDDLFSAVEGAPSSPGSENSTGIGVFVARAHAMLDLAGLRGAAMILAHAGHGNYLGQRSTLTEEGAPGFDLRPDHEALFMHTAAVGAFCVLVGGTAAAPDAWPHDVDQGSFLTTAAKLTEDVAEAAAVIHRVAARNKPRSQTAKPPAARKPTVLMPTVVMEDDEVLAERYDLGALMQDLEDACNVFCDVLNSMKPHTELPAELPIHVYLNFGASLSYVQTVFDTCDQMGASTISSFAARALLEEAARMNWRYNDPGLAPARAKQYFDEHRFMERKTIRTLAGRGINKKDALRLFSMPANVLVPPGADAIAKNREPLPSTASMLRNLGAGANDPGWFETAYGLLSQITHATPLGMLHNVRYIEGDSGEGQWVPNQLSGEMMALTLDVAALAGAQLVGTGGALMSDLSQDAKEIYFRLHAVAAEIHRRARLIHGLDLPTDPISSA
;
A
#
# COMPACT_ATOMS: atom_id res chain seq x y z
N MET A 1 -16.51 -24.48 6.67
CA MET A 1 -15.51 -23.39 6.66
C MET A 1 -16.27 -22.07 6.77
N THR A 2 -15.88 -21.19 7.68
CA THR A 2 -16.69 -20.04 8.12
C THR A 2 -16.32 -18.77 7.35
N THR A 3 -17.31 -18.11 6.76
CA THR A 3 -17.23 -16.82 6.05
C THR A 3 -17.04 -15.62 7.01
N GLY A 4 -16.29 -15.81 8.10
CA GLY A 4 -15.98 -14.80 9.12
C GLY A 4 -17.07 -14.60 10.19
N ASP A 5 -18.36 -14.63 9.85
CA ASP A 5 -19.42 -14.19 10.77
C ASP A 5 -19.52 -14.98 12.09
N LYS A 6 -19.29 -16.30 12.05
CA LYS A 6 -19.43 -17.17 13.25
C LYS A 6 -18.37 -16.89 14.32
N THR A 7 -17.30 -16.17 13.99
CA THR A 7 -16.17 -15.86 14.86
C THR A 7 -16.02 -14.37 15.12
N ARG A 8 -16.99 -13.54 14.67
CA ARG A 8 -16.91 -12.08 14.83
C ARG A 8 -17.00 -11.68 16.31
N PRO A 9 -16.01 -10.94 16.85
CA PRO A 9 -16.04 -10.49 18.24
C PRO A 9 -17.21 -9.54 18.54
N ASP A 10 -17.73 -8.85 17.52
CA ASP A 10 -18.78 -7.85 17.62
C ASP A 10 -20.21 -8.40 17.41
N GLY A 11 -20.36 -9.69 17.11
CA GLY A 11 -21.65 -10.35 16.92
C GLY A 11 -22.47 -9.88 15.70
N ARG A 12 -21.90 -9.02 14.83
CA ARG A 12 -22.60 -8.54 13.63
C ARG A 12 -22.73 -9.64 12.58
N VAL A 13 -23.85 -9.66 11.87
CA VAL A 13 -24.12 -10.63 10.78
C VAL A 13 -24.06 -9.90 9.45
N SER A 14 -23.26 -10.42 8.53
CA SER A 14 -23.10 -9.87 7.19
C SER A 14 -24.31 -10.20 6.32
N SER A 15 -24.61 -9.34 5.35
CA SER A 15 -25.68 -9.61 4.37
C SER A 15 -25.35 -10.83 3.50
N ALA A 16 -26.37 -11.46 2.90
CA ALA A 16 -26.15 -12.59 2.00
C ALA A 16 -25.25 -12.22 0.81
N GLU A 17 -25.38 -11.00 0.30
CA GLU A 17 -24.57 -10.45 -0.78
C GLU A 17 -23.10 -10.30 -0.35
N THR A 18 -22.84 -9.78 0.86
CA THR A 18 -21.48 -9.69 1.43
C THR A 18 -20.86 -11.07 1.59
N LEU A 19 -21.64 -12.05 2.05
CA LEU A 19 -21.16 -13.42 2.21
C LEU A 19 -20.81 -14.08 0.87
N GLU A 20 -21.57 -13.83 -0.20
CA GLU A 20 -21.20 -14.30 -1.53
C GLU A 20 -19.94 -13.60 -2.07
N LEU A 21 -19.81 -12.29 -1.88
CA LEU A 21 -18.57 -11.58 -2.23
C LEU A 21 -17.36 -12.24 -1.57
N ARG A 22 -17.41 -12.46 -0.25
CA ARG A 22 -16.31 -13.07 0.51
C ARG A 22 -15.99 -14.49 0.04
N LYS A 23 -17.02 -15.25 -0.34
CA LYS A 23 -16.84 -16.59 -0.91
C LYS A 23 -16.14 -16.53 -2.27
N ALA A 24 -16.54 -15.60 -3.14
CA ALA A 24 -15.91 -15.40 -4.44
C ALA A 24 -14.45 -14.95 -4.30
N THR A 25 -14.16 -13.99 -3.41
CA THR A 25 -12.78 -13.50 -3.18
C THR A 25 -11.89 -14.59 -2.61
N ARG A 26 -12.41 -15.38 -1.65
CA ARG A 26 -11.68 -16.52 -1.08
C ARG A 26 -11.39 -17.59 -2.13
N ALA A 27 -12.34 -17.86 -3.03
CA ALA A 27 -12.16 -18.83 -4.11
C ALA A 27 -11.07 -18.38 -5.08
N LEU A 28 -11.06 -17.11 -5.49
CA LEU A 28 -9.99 -16.55 -6.32
C LEU A 28 -8.64 -16.65 -5.61
N ARG A 29 -8.56 -16.25 -4.33
CA ARG A 29 -7.33 -16.32 -3.54
C ARG A 29 -6.75 -17.72 -3.50
N LEU A 30 -7.57 -18.71 -3.13
CA LEU A 30 -7.16 -20.12 -3.07
C LEU A 30 -6.64 -20.63 -4.41
N HIS A 31 -7.31 -20.26 -5.52
CA HIS A 31 -6.85 -20.62 -6.86
C HIS A 31 -5.51 -19.98 -7.23
N LEU A 32 -5.28 -18.70 -6.86
CA LEU A 32 -3.99 -18.04 -7.08
C LEU A 32 -2.86 -18.68 -6.26
N ASP A 33 -3.16 -19.20 -5.06
CA ASP A 33 -2.21 -19.90 -4.17
C ASP A 33 -1.74 -21.26 -4.73
N GLU A 34 -2.49 -21.84 -5.67
CA GLU A 34 -2.11 -23.11 -6.34
C GLU A 34 -0.94 -22.95 -7.31
N LEU A 35 -0.64 -21.72 -7.77
CA LEU A 35 0.51 -21.50 -8.65
C LEU A 35 1.82 -21.59 -7.85
N PRO A 36 2.76 -22.48 -8.19
CA PRO A 36 4.02 -22.57 -7.48
C PRO A 36 4.85 -21.31 -7.68
N ILE A 37 5.66 -21.00 -6.67
CA ILE A 37 6.68 -19.95 -6.72
C ILE A 37 8.00 -20.61 -7.12
N ASP A 38 8.62 -20.11 -8.18
CA ASP A 38 9.98 -20.48 -8.56
C ASP A 38 10.87 -19.23 -8.67
N TYR A 39 12.01 -19.27 -7.99
CA TYR A 39 13.03 -18.23 -8.00
C TYR A 39 14.14 -18.66 -8.96
N ASP A 40 13.91 -18.46 -10.26
CA ASP A 40 14.92 -18.79 -11.27
C ASP A 40 16.03 -17.73 -11.26
N GLU A 41 17.14 -18.01 -10.57
CA GLU A 41 18.29 -17.11 -10.48
C GLU A 41 19.09 -17.05 -11.79
N GLN A 42 18.79 -17.90 -12.77
CA GLN A 42 19.54 -18.03 -14.03
C GLN A 42 18.93 -17.21 -15.18
N VAL A 43 17.80 -16.52 -14.95
CA VAL A 43 17.19 -15.65 -15.97
C VAL A 43 17.70 -14.22 -15.92
N PRO A 44 17.70 -13.49 -17.05
CA PRO A 44 18.00 -12.06 -17.09
C PRO A 44 17.25 -11.21 -16.04
N PRO A 45 17.80 -10.06 -15.61
CA PRO A 45 17.26 -9.21 -14.54
C PRO A 45 15.80 -8.82 -14.70
N ASP A 46 15.43 -8.42 -15.91
CA ASP A 46 14.08 -8.00 -16.26
C ASP A 46 13.07 -9.15 -16.18
N ARG A 47 13.53 -10.38 -16.43
CA ARG A 47 12.75 -11.61 -16.26
C ARG A 47 12.64 -12.02 -14.80
N PHE A 48 13.72 -11.92 -14.02
CA PHE A 48 13.66 -12.17 -12.58
C PHE A 48 12.64 -11.26 -11.89
N LEU A 49 12.68 -9.94 -12.19
CA LEU A 49 11.68 -8.97 -11.71
C LEU A 49 10.26 -9.30 -12.18
N THR A 50 10.10 -9.87 -13.38
CA THR A 50 8.80 -10.35 -13.86
C THR A 50 8.27 -11.51 -13.03
N GLY A 51 9.13 -12.45 -12.64
CA GLY A 51 8.78 -13.55 -11.72
C GLY A 51 8.32 -13.04 -10.36
N LEU A 52 9.02 -12.04 -9.79
CA LEU A 52 8.64 -11.42 -8.51
C LEU A 52 7.28 -10.72 -8.53
N ALA A 53 6.90 -10.14 -9.67
CA ALA A 53 5.71 -9.30 -9.74
C ALA A 53 4.41 -10.05 -9.45
N PHE A 54 4.22 -11.25 -10.03
CA PHE A 54 3.01 -12.03 -9.75
C PHE A 54 2.99 -12.53 -8.30
N MET A 55 4.13 -12.91 -7.73
CA MET A 55 4.20 -13.27 -6.32
C MET A 55 3.76 -12.14 -5.41
N LEU A 56 4.27 -10.93 -5.65
CA LEU A 56 3.90 -9.75 -4.90
C LEU A 56 2.41 -9.39 -5.10
N ALA A 57 1.85 -9.58 -6.29
CA ALA A 57 0.41 -9.38 -6.53
C ALA A 57 -0.44 -10.43 -5.81
N ARG A 58 -0.06 -11.70 -5.86
CA ARG A 58 -0.70 -12.78 -5.11
C ARG A 58 -0.69 -12.49 -3.61
N ASN A 59 0.47 -12.12 -3.08
CA ASN A 59 0.63 -11.79 -1.66
C ASN A 59 -0.26 -10.62 -1.24
N ARG A 60 -0.25 -9.52 -2.00
CA ARG A 60 -1.12 -8.36 -1.71
C ARG A 60 -2.61 -8.71 -1.78
N TYR A 61 -3.02 -9.59 -2.68
CA TYR A 61 -4.41 -10.04 -2.77
C TYR A 61 -4.80 -10.93 -1.59
N ASP A 62 -3.95 -11.89 -1.22
CA ASP A 62 -4.11 -12.74 -0.03
C ASP A 62 -4.20 -11.90 1.25
N CYS A 63 -3.28 -10.95 1.41
CA CYS A 63 -3.28 -9.97 2.49
C CYS A 63 -4.59 -9.17 2.56
N ALA A 64 -5.08 -8.68 1.42
CA ALA A 64 -6.34 -7.93 1.36
C ALA A 64 -7.55 -8.79 1.73
N GLU A 65 -7.62 -10.03 1.25
CA GLU A 65 -8.71 -10.96 1.58
C GLU A 65 -8.67 -11.40 3.04
N SER A 66 -7.49 -11.69 3.58
CA SER A 66 -7.31 -12.18 4.95
C SER A 66 -7.65 -11.13 6.02
N MET A 67 -7.56 -9.84 5.69
CA MET A 67 -8.01 -8.75 6.57
C MET A 67 -9.53 -8.54 6.56
N ILE A 68 -10.27 -9.13 5.62
CA ILE A 68 -11.73 -8.95 5.58
C ILE A 68 -12.35 -9.58 6.82
N GLY A 69 -13.07 -8.77 7.59
CA GLY A 69 -13.71 -9.23 8.83
C GLY A 69 -12.74 -9.53 9.96
N SER A 70 -11.45 -9.18 9.85
CA SER A 70 -10.50 -9.26 10.97
C SER A 70 -10.82 -8.23 12.06
N GLY A 71 -11.60 -7.19 11.71
CA GLY A 71 -11.84 -6.08 12.62
C GLY A 71 -10.58 -5.23 12.80
N PHE A 72 -9.80 -5.00 11.74
CA PHE A 72 -8.83 -3.92 11.58
C PHE A 72 -8.43 -3.79 10.10
N GLY A 73 -7.60 -2.79 9.76
CA GLY A 73 -6.92 -2.76 8.46
C GLY A 73 -7.77 -2.32 7.26
N GLY A 74 -9.02 -1.88 7.46
CA GLY A 74 -9.90 -1.47 6.36
C GLY A 74 -9.32 -0.37 5.44
N THR A 75 -8.55 0.56 6.00
CA THR A 75 -7.77 1.57 5.25
C THR A 75 -6.66 0.94 4.41
N VAL A 76 -5.98 -0.08 4.94
CA VAL A 76 -4.87 -0.79 4.31
C VAL A 76 -5.35 -1.64 3.13
N ILE A 77 -6.54 -2.27 3.25
CA ILE A 77 -7.19 -2.99 2.14
C ILE A 77 -7.38 -2.06 0.92
N GLY A 78 -7.83 -0.82 1.14
CA GLY A 78 -7.99 0.16 0.07
C GLY A 78 -6.67 0.51 -0.64
N ALA A 79 -5.58 0.60 0.12
CA ALA A 79 -4.24 0.89 -0.40
C ALA A 79 -3.71 -0.28 -1.23
N LEU A 80 -3.87 -1.51 -0.72
CA LEU A 80 -3.53 -2.74 -1.42
C LEU A 80 -4.31 -2.89 -2.72
N ALA A 81 -5.63 -2.67 -2.68
CA ALA A 81 -6.50 -2.76 -3.85
C ALA A 81 -6.07 -1.79 -4.97
N ARG A 82 -5.78 -0.53 -4.61
CA ARG A 82 -5.28 0.46 -5.57
C ARG A 82 -3.93 0.04 -6.15
N SER A 83 -3.01 -0.35 -5.28
CA SER A 83 -1.66 -0.81 -5.67
C SER A 83 -1.71 -1.98 -6.67
N LEU A 84 -2.60 -2.96 -6.42
CA LEU A 84 -2.84 -4.10 -7.31
C LEU A 84 -3.38 -3.67 -8.67
N LEU A 85 -4.36 -2.76 -8.71
CA LEU A 85 -4.88 -2.26 -9.98
C LEU A 85 -3.80 -1.55 -10.78
N THR A 86 -3.05 -0.64 -10.14
CA THR A 86 -2.03 0.15 -10.83
C THR A 86 -0.89 -0.72 -11.36
N ASP A 87 -0.51 -1.75 -10.61
CA ASP A 87 0.46 -2.74 -11.06
C ASP A 87 -0.11 -3.59 -12.21
N GLY A 88 -1.38 -4.01 -12.12
CA GLY A 88 -2.08 -4.68 -13.22
C GLY A 88 -2.10 -3.87 -14.51
N LEU A 89 -2.35 -2.56 -14.44
CA LEU A 89 -2.28 -1.65 -15.58
C LEU A 89 -0.86 -1.58 -16.16
N ARG A 90 0.17 -1.51 -15.30
CA ARG A 90 1.58 -1.53 -15.72
C ARG A 90 1.89 -2.82 -16.48
N TRP A 91 1.47 -3.98 -15.98
CA TRP A 91 1.74 -5.26 -16.62
C TRP A 91 0.99 -5.46 -17.93
N LEU A 92 -0.24 -4.96 -18.05
CA LEU A 92 -0.93 -4.91 -19.35
C LEU A 92 -0.22 -3.97 -20.33
N TRP A 93 0.32 -2.84 -19.86
CA TRP A 93 1.14 -1.96 -20.69
C TRP A 93 2.43 -2.67 -21.14
N ILE A 94 3.12 -3.40 -20.28
CA ILE A 94 4.31 -4.20 -20.66
C ILE A 94 3.92 -5.27 -21.68
N ALA A 95 2.80 -5.97 -21.47
CA ALA A 95 2.32 -7.06 -22.32
C ALA A 95 2.05 -6.65 -23.79
N GLN A 96 1.81 -5.36 -24.06
CA GLN A 96 1.63 -4.86 -25.43
C GLN A 96 2.91 -4.88 -26.26
N ASP A 97 4.08 -4.73 -25.62
CA ASP A 97 5.39 -4.83 -26.27
C ASP A 97 6.44 -5.38 -25.28
N PRO A 98 6.37 -6.68 -24.95
CA PRO A 98 7.21 -7.28 -23.91
C PRO A 98 8.70 -7.10 -24.15
N LYS A 99 9.14 -7.13 -25.42
CA LYS A 99 10.55 -7.08 -25.78
C LYS A 99 11.18 -5.73 -25.43
N ASN A 100 10.46 -4.64 -25.68
CA ASN A 100 11.00 -3.30 -25.44
C ASN A 100 10.59 -2.73 -24.08
N ARG A 101 9.38 -3.07 -23.59
CA ARG A 101 8.83 -2.47 -22.36
C ARG A 101 9.24 -3.19 -21.08
N ARG A 102 9.64 -4.46 -21.13
CA ARG A 102 10.10 -5.19 -19.93
C ARG A 102 11.44 -4.63 -19.42
N ALA A 103 12.30 -4.19 -20.34
CA ALA A 103 13.52 -3.46 -19.99
C ALA A 103 13.25 -2.17 -19.19
N CYS A 104 12.03 -1.62 -19.24
CA CYS A 104 11.69 -0.43 -18.47
C CYS A 104 11.74 -0.65 -16.95
N LEU A 105 11.60 -1.90 -16.49
CA LEU A 105 11.74 -2.25 -15.08
C LEU A 105 13.15 -1.94 -14.56
N LEU A 106 14.17 -2.07 -15.43
CA LEU A 106 15.56 -1.77 -15.07
C LEU A 106 15.79 -0.25 -15.01
N GLY A 107 15.12 0.52 -15.87
CA GLY A 107 15.15 1.98 -15.80
C GLY A 107 14.50 2.53 -14.53
N ASP A 108 13.37 1.97 -14.10
CA ASP A 108 12.76 2.32 -12.82
C ASP A 108 13.68 1.96 -11.64
N LEU A 109 14.31 0.77 -11.65
CA LEU A 109 15.26 0.36 -10.62
C LEU A 109 16.47 1.32 -10.54
N VAL A 110 17.00 1.75 -11.67
CA VAL A 110 18.09 2.76 -11.75
C VAL A 110 17.67 4.09 -11.13
N GLU A 111 16.46 4.58 -11.45
CA GLU A 111 15.96 5.82 -10.88
C GLU A 111 15.71 5.73 -9.38
N GLU A 112 15.23 4.58 -8.90
CA GLU A 112 15.00 4.31 -7.48
C GLU A 112 16.30 4.27 -6.70
N ARG A 113 17.30 3.53 -7.19
CA ARG A 113 18.64 3.50 -6.59
C ARG A 113 19.30 4.88 -6.60
N SER A 114 19.18 5.63 -7.68
CA SER A 114 19.66 7.02 -7.75
C SER A 114 19.03 7.89 -6.67
N ARG A 115 17.71 7.79 -6.51
CA ARG A 115 16.95 8.56 -5.53
C ARG A 115 17.35 8.19 -4.11
N LEU A 116 17.47 6.90 -3.82
CA LEU A 116 17.93 6.43 -2.51
C LEU A 116 19.37 6.82 -2.23
N GLY A 117 20.28 6.70 -3.20
CA GLY A 117 21.66 7.16 -3.07
C GLY A 117 21.80 8.67 -2.87
N GLY A 118 20.84 9.46 -3.36
CA GLY A 118 20.78 10.90 -3.09
C GLY A 118 20.32 11.25 -1.67
N VAL A 119 19.70 10.30 -0.96
CA VAL A 119 19.14 10.48 0.38
C VAL A 119 19.93 9.72 1.45
N LEU A 120 20.50 8.57 1.10
CA LEU A 120 21.37 7.72 1.92
C LEU A 120 22.76 7.70 1.28
N ASP A 121 23.75 8.28 1.96
CA ASP A 121 25.14 8.25 1.51
C ASP A 121 25.84 6.98 2.01
N SER A 122 26.51 6.26 1.12
CA SER A 122 27.35 5.08 1.45
C SER A 122 28.47 5.36 2.45
N GLY A 123 28.94 6.61 2.54
CA GLY A 123 29.93 7.01 3.54
C GLY A 123 29.37 7.13 4.96
N THR A 124 28.04 7.29 5.11
CA THR A 124 27.37 7.50 6.40
C THR A 124 26.35 6.42 6.74
N CYS A 125 25.95 5.60 5.78
CA CYS A 125 25.02 4.49 5.94
C CYS A 125 25.64 3.18 5.42
N PRO A 126 26.30 2.37 6.28
CA PRO A 126 26.90 1.11 5.87
C PRO A 126 25.89 0.10 5.32
N ALA A 127 24.61 0.21 5.69
CA ALA A 127 23.55 -0.65 5.21
C ALA A 127 23.00 -0.24 3.82
N VAL A 128 23.45 0.88 3.23
CA VAL A 128 22.92 1.37 1.95
C VAL A 128 22.96 0.29 0.86
N ARG A 129 23.97 -0.57 0.86
CA ARG A 129 24.10 -1.64 -0.14
C ARG A 129 22.96 -2.66 -0.03
N ARG A 130 22.54 -3.01 1.19
CA ARG A 130 21.39 -3.90 1.43
C ARG A 130 20.05 -3.24 1.13
N TRP A 131 19.98 -1.92 1.25
CA TRP A 131 18.82 -1.13 0.76
C TRP A 131 18.71 -1.09 -0.77
N LEU A 132 19.80 -1.27 -1.51
CA LEU A 132 19.81 -1.21 -2.97
C LEU A 132 19.77 -2.62 -3.60
N MET A 133 20.25 -3.63 -2.87
CA MET A 133 20.25 -5.04 -3.23
C MET A 133 20.18 -5.91 -1.96
N PRO A 134 18.98 -6.36 -1.54
CA PRO A 134 18.77 -7.04 -0.25
C PRO A 134 19.20 -8.52 -0.20
N PHE A 135 19.65 -9.08 -1.32
CA PHE A 135 20.10 -10.47 -1.44
C PHE A 135 21.29 -10.57 -2.41
N PRO A 136 22.01 -11.70 -2.48
CA PRO A 136 23.19 -11.85 -3.34
C PRO A 136 22.97 -11.44 -4.81
N PRO A 137 24.04 -11.08 -5.55
CA PRO A 137 23.93 -10.74 -6.97
C PRO A 137 23.25 -11.86 -7.78
N ILE A 138 22.18 -11.50 -8.50
CA ILE A 138 21.45 -12.43 -9.38
C ILE A 138 21.41 -11.83 -10.78
N ALA A 139 21.93 -12.56 -11.76
CA ALA A 139 21.80 -12.28 -13.18
C ALA A 139 22.14 -10.84 -13.63
N ASP A 140 23.05 -10.12 -12.94
CA ASP A 140 23.38 -8.69 -13.11
C ASP A 140 22.39 -7.71 -12.45
N LEU A 141 21.56 -8.14 -11.48
CA LEU A 141 20.62 -7.25 -10.78
C LEU A 141 21.30 -6.06 -10.07
N THR A 142 22.60 -6.16 -9.84
CA THR A 142 23.47 -5.13 -9.28
C THR A 142 23.73 -3.98 -10.26
N GLY A 143 23.51 -4.20 -11.56
CA GLY A 143 23.78 -3.25 -12.65
C GLY A 143 25.27 -3.16 -13.01
N ALA A 144 26.11 -4.10 -12.53
CA ALA A 144 27.56 -4.11 -12.73
C ALA A 144 27.95 -4.06 -14.21
N SER A 145 27.15 -4.66 -15.09
CA SER A 145 27.36 -4.60 -16.55
C SER A 145 27.16 -3.20 -17.16
N ARG A 146 26.53 -2.28 -16.42
CA ARG A 146 26.12 -0.92 -16.83
C ARG A 146 25.15 -0.89 -18.02
N THR A 147 24.63 -2.02 -18.46
CA THR A 147 23.74 -2.12 -19.62
C THR A 147 22.39 -1.45 -19.40
N TRP A 148 22.02 -1.18 -18.15
CA TRP A 148 20.73 -0.61 -17.79
C TRP A 148 20.71 0.92 -17.70
N LEU A 149 21.85 1.60 -17.80
CA LEU A 149 21.93 3.05 -17.57
C LEU A 149 21.10 3.86 -18.58
N ASP A 150 20.88 3.30 -19.77
CA ASP A 150 20.06 3.89 -20.83
C ASP A 150 18.63 3.31 -20.89
N ALA A 151 18.27 2.44 -19.94
CA ALA A 151 16.95 1.81 -19.92
C ALA A 151 15.86 2.88 -19.65
N PRO A 152 14.79 2.94 -20.47
CA PRO A 152 13.69 3.87 -20.23
C PRO A 152 12.93 3.51 -18.95
N ALA A 153 12.22 4.45 -18.35
CA ALA A 153 11.39 4.19 -17.15
C ALA A 153 9.93 3.85 -17.53
N THR A 154 9.16 3.23 -16.64
CA THR A 154 7.72 2.96 -16.92
C THR A 154 6.87 4.24 -16.80
N PRO A 155 5.65 4.27 -17.38
CA PRO A 155 4.70 5.33 -17.11
C PRO A 155 4.36 5.41 -15.62
N ASP A 156 4.20 6.63 -15.09
CA ASP A 156 3.79 6.80 -13.69
C ASP A 156 2.34 6.35 -13.45
N GLU A 157 1.99 6.18 -12.17
CA GLU A 157 0.65 5.74 -11.75
C GLU A 157 -0.46 6.64 -12.30
N GLY A 158 -0.23 7.95 -12.35
CA GLY A 158 -1.20 8.92 -12.85
C GLY A 158 -1.47 8.73 -14.34
N ALA A 159 -0.42 8.51 -15.13
CA ALA A 159 -0.52 8.24 -16.56
C ALA A 159 -1.27 6.94 -16.85
N LEU A 160 -1.01 5.86 -16.09
CA LEU A 160 -1.71 4.58 -16.22
C LEU A 160 -3.20 4.71 -15.88
N LEU A 161 -3.54 5.42 -14.79
CA LEU A 161 -4.92 5.67 -14.39
C LEU A 161 -5.65 6.60 -15.38
N ASP A 162 -4.99 7.63 -15.87
CA ASP A 162 -5.54 8.54 -16.88
C ASP A 162 -5.84 7.78 -18.19
N ASP A 163 -4.97 6.87 -18.62
CA ASP A 163 -5.21 6.00 -19.79
C ASP A 163 -6.43 5.10 -19.58
N LEU A 164 -6.52 4.41 -18.44
CA LEU A 164 -7.70 3.62 -18.05
C LEU A 164 -8.98 4.47 -18.08
N PHE A 165 -8.92 5.69 -17.56
CA PHE A 165 -10.09 6.57 -17.46
C PHE A 165 -10.45 7.27 -18.77
N SER A 166 -9.53 7.34 -19.73
CA SER A 166 -9.73 7.91 -21.06
C SER A 166 -10.11 6.88 -22.11
N ALA A 167 -9.83 5.59 -21.88
CA ALA A 167 -10.19 4.50 -22.78
C ALA A 167 -11.71 4.47 -23.05
N VAL A 168 -12.08 4.33 -24.33
CA VAL A 168 -13.49 4.21 -24.75
C VAL A 168 -13.99 2.79 -24.43
N GLU A 169 -15.07 2.67 -23.65
CA GLU A 169 -15.75 1.39 -23.38
C GLU A 169 -16.14 0.70 -24.69
N GLY A 170 -15.59 -0.49 -24.93
CA GLY A 170 -15.84 -1.28 -26.14
C GLY A 170 -15.24 -0.70 -27.43
N ALA A 171 -14.30 0.25 -27.35
CA ALA A 171 -13.36 0.40 -28.47
C ALA A 171 -12.52 -0.89 -28.50
N PRO A 172 -12.30 -1.50 -29.67
CA PRO A 172 -11.34 -2.58 -29.76
C PRO A 172 -10.01 -1.99 -29.25
N SER A 173 -9.58 -2.43 -28.06
CA SER A 173 -8.22 -2.25 -27.60
C SER A 173 -7.38 -2.96 -28.63
N SER A 174 -6.91 -2.24 -29.65
CA SER A 174 -6.37 -2.81 -30.88
C SER A 174 -5.57 -4.07 -30.59
N PRO A 175 -5.96 -5.20 -31.18
CA PRO A 175 -5.01 -6.22 -31.50
C PRO A 175 -4.94 -6.27 -33.02
N GLY A 176 -3.72 -6.26 -33.54
CA GLY A 176 -3.50 -7.20 -34.62
C GLY A 176 -3.99 -8.57 -34.15
N SER A 177 -4.82 -9.20 -34.98
CA SER A 177 -5.22 -10.60 -34.96
C SER A 177 -6.61 -10.93 -34.41
N GLU A 178 -7.52 -11.12 -35.36
CA GLU A 178 -8.57 -12.16 -35.31
C GLU A 178 -7.99 -13.60 -35.19
N ASN A 179 -6.68 -13.74 -34.90
CA ASN A 179 -5.93 -14.99 -34.74
C ASN A 179 -5.19 -15.06 -33.37
N SER A 180 -5.69 -14.41 -32.30
CA SER A 180 -5.02 -14.52 -31.01
C SER A 180 -5.13 -15.95 -30.48
N THR A 181 -4.05 -16.72 -30.55
CA THR A 181 -3.91 -18.06 -29.96
C THR A 181 -3.00 -18.01 -28.73
N GLY A 182 -3.29 -18.83 -27.72
CA GLY A 182 -2.51 -18.87 -26.47
C GLY A 182 -2.76 -17.67 -25.56
N ILE A 183 -1.70 -17.07 -25.00
CA ILE A 183 -1.80 -16.01 -23.98
C ILE A 183 -2.52 -14.74 -24.45
N GLY A 184 -2.53 -14.45 -25.76
CA GLY A 184 -3.19 -13.28 -26.32
C GLY A 184 -4.70 -13.23 -26.07
N VAL A 185 -5.38 -14.38 -25.97
CA VAL A 185 -6.80 -14.46 -25.61
C VAL A 185 -7.04 -13.94 -24.19
N PHE A 186 -6.15 -14.30 -23.26
CA PHE A 186 -6.25 -13.86 -21.87
C PHE A 186 -5.89 -12.39 -21.71
N VAL A 187 -4.94 -11.84 -22.49
CA VAL A 187 -4.65 -10.39 -22.51
C VAL A 187 -5.89 -9.62 -22.97
N ALA A 188 -6.56 -10.07 -24.04
CA ALA A 188 -7.82 -9.47 -24.48
C ALA A 188 -8.92 -9.56 -23.40
N ARG A 189 -9.01 -10.70 -22.71
CA ARG A 189 -9.95 -10.88 -21.59
C ARG A 189 -9.63 -9.97 -20.41
N ALA A 190 -8.36 -9.78 -20.05
CA ALA A 190 -7.94 -8.85 -19.01
C ALA A 190 -8.28 -7.39 -19.36
N HIS A 191 -8.12 -6.99 -20.63
CA HIS A 191 -8.63 -5.70 -21.10
C HIS A 191 -10.15 -5.59 -21.00
N ALA A 192 -10.89 -6.65 -21.34
CA ALA A 192 -12.34 -6.68 -21.16
C ALA A 192 -12.75 -6.59 -19.68
N MET A 193 -11.94 -7.11 -18.74
CA MET A 193 -12.17 -6.95 -17.31
C MET A 193 -12.06 -5.49 -16.84
N LEU A 194 -11.22 -4.69 -17.49
CA LEU A 194 -11.14 -3.24 -17.21
C LEU A 194 -12.44 -2.49 -17.55
N ASP A 195 -13.29 -3.11 -18.38
CA ASP A 195 -14.61 -2.62 -18.79
C ASP A 195 -15.77 -3.27 -18.02
N LEU A 196 -15.49 -4.14 -17.04
CA LEU A 196 -16.54 -4.73 -16.21
C LEU A 196 -17.35 -3.66 -15.48
N ALA A 197 -18.65 -3.94 -15.36
CA ALA A 197 -19.60 -3.01 -14.80
C ALA A 197 -19.19 -2.59 -13.38
N GLY A 198 -18.83 -1.32 -13.26
CA GLY A 198 -18.53 -0.71 -11.98
C GLY A 198 -17.06 -0.63 -11.58
N LEU A 199 -16.15 -1.29 -12.28
CA LEU A 199 -14.71 -1.24 -11.97
C LEU A 199 -14.14 0.17 -12.15
N ARG A 200 -14.39 0.83 -13.29
CA ARG A 200 -13.89 2.19 -13.54
C ARG A 200 -14.36 3.17 -12.46
N GLY A 201 -15.61 3.03 -12.02
CA GLY A 201 -16.16 3.80 -10.93
C GLY A 201 -15.47 3.52 -9.59
N ALA A 202 -15.23 2.24 -9.27
CA ALA A 202 -14.46 1.81 -8.11
C ALA A 202 -13.03 2.37 -8.13
N ALA A 203 -12.31 2.22 -9.24
CA ALA A 203 -10.96 2.75 -9.45
C ALA A 203 -10.91 4.27 -9.28
N MET A 204 -11.88 5.03 -9.82
CA MET A 204 -11.96 6.48 -9.63
C MET A 204 -12.15 6.88 -8.17
N ILE A 205 -12.95 6.11 -7.42
CA ILE A 205 -13.20 6.35 -5.99
C ILE A 205 -11.93 6.10 -5.18
N LEU A 206 -11.20 5.01 -5.46
CA LEU A 206 -9.89 4.71 -4.85
C LEU A 206 -8.81 5.73 -5.23
N ALA A 207 -8.81 6.21 -6.48
CA ALA A 207 -7.91 7.25 -6.95
C ALA A 207 -8.10 8.55 -6.14
N HIS A 208 -9.36 8.93 -5.88
CA HIS A 208 -9.70 10.07 -5.01
C HIS A 208 -9.30 9.84 -3.56
N ALA A 209 -9.66 8.69 -2.98
CA ALA A 209 -9.56 8.44 -1.54
C ALA A 209 -8.13 8.42 -0.97
N GLY A 210 -7.10 8.59 -1.81
CA GLY A 210 -5.68 8.69 -1.41
C GLY A 210 -5.20 7.39 -0.77
N HIS A 211 -4.86 6.40 -1.60
CA HIS A 211 -4.63 5.00 -1.16
C HIS A 211 -5.78 4.41 -0.33
N GLY A 212 -7.01 4.93 -0.48
CA GLY A 212 -8.14 4.46 0.33
C GLY A 212 -8.16 5.01 1.77
N ASN A 213 -7.16 5.77 2.23
CA ASN A 213 -7.06 6.26 3.60
C ASN A 213 -8.30 7.04 4.04
N TYR A 214 -8.81 7.93 3.19
CA TYR A 214 -9.99 8.73 3.54
C TYR A 214 -11.27 7.89 3.62
N LEU A 215 -11.45 6.92 2.73
CA LEU A 215 -12.62 6.03 2.77
C LEU A 215 -12.52 5.04 3.92
N GLY A 216 -11.33 4.49 4.17
CA GLY A 216 -11.09 3.62 5.31
C GLY A 216 -11.30 4.37 6.64
N GLN A 217 -10.85 5.62 6.77
CA GLN A 217 -11.16 6.48 7.93
C GLN A 217 -12.66 6.72 8.11
N ARG A 218 -13.46 6.74 7.06
CA ARG A 218 -14.93 6.83 7.17
C ARG A 218 -15.60 5.48 7.38
N SER A 219 -14.90 4.41 7.02
CA SER A 219 -15.28 3.03 7.30
C SER A 219 -15.06 2.66 8.75
N THR A 220 -14.28 3.46 9.48
CA THR A 220 -14.05 3.20 10.91
C THR A 220 -15.28 3.44 11.76
N LEU A 221 -16.45 3.72 11.17
CA LEU A 221 -17.72 3.72 11.88
C LEU A 221 -18.55 2.52 11.46
N THR A 222 -19.04 1.81 12.46
CA THR A 222 -20.14 0.84 12.33
C THR A 222 -21.40 1.52 11.79
N GLU A 223 -22.38 0.73 11.32
CA GLU A 223 -23.70 1.26 10.95
C GLU A 223 -24.41 1.96 12.11
N GLU A 224 -24.04 1.61 13.34
CA GLU A 224 -24.52 2.24 14.58
C GLU A 224 -23.64 3.44 15.00
N GLY A 225 -22.72 3.91 14.16
CA GLY A 225 -21.91 5.11 14.40
C GLY A 225 -20.86 4.99 15.52
N ALA A 226 -20.71 3.83 16.15
CA ALA A 226 -19.57 3.49 17.01
C ALA A 226 -18.32 3.20 16.17
N PRO A 227 -17.10 3.35 16.70
CA PRO A 227 -15.88 2.92 16.05
C PRO A 227 -16.00 1.45 15.69
N GLY A 228 -15.98 1.19 14.39
CA GLY A 228 -15.85 -0.14 13.83
C GLY A 228 -14.46 -0.24 13.27
N PHE A 229 -13.75 -1.30 13.60
CA PHE A 229 -12.50 -1.61 12.92
C PHE A 229 -12.72 -2.40 11.62
N ASP A 230 -13.98 -2.74 11.31
CA ASP A 230 -14.39 -3.50 10.14
C ASP A 230 -14.79 -2.59 8.97
N LEU A 231 -14.53 -3.05 7.76
CA LEU A 231 -14.82 -2.32 6.54
C LEU A 231 -16.32 -2.36 6.24
N ARG A 232 -16.90 -1.23 5.81
CA ARG A 232 -18.30 -1.24 5.35
C ARG A 232 -18.44 -2.15 4.13
N PRO A 233 -19.56 -2.89 3.98
CA PRO A 233 -19.75 -3.81 2.85
C PRO A 233 -19.55 -3.17 1.47
N ASP A 234 -19.94 -1.91 1.30
CA ASP A 234 -19.80 -1.20 0.03
C ASP A 234 -18.37 -0.80 -0.30
N HIS A 235 -17.54 -0.54 0.71
CA HIS A 235 -16.10 -0.34 0.53
C HIS A 235 -15.36 -1.65 0.36
N GLU A 236 -15.74 -2.70 1.09
CA GLU A 236 -15.22 -4.06 0.92
C GLU A 236 -15.41 -4.53 -0.53
N ALA A 237 -16.63 -4.41 -1.05
CA ALA A 237 -16.95 -4.70 -2.44
C ALA A 237 -16.10 -3.88 -3.42
N LEU A 238 -15.98 -2.57 -3.18
CA LEU A 238 -15.22 -1.68 -4.06
C LEU A 238 -13.72 -2.05 -4.09
N PHE A 239 -13.14 -2.33 -2.93
CA PHE A 239 -11.73 -2.66 -2.80
C PHE A 239 -11.44 -4.04 -3.39
N MET A 240 -12.25 -5.05 -3.08
CA MET A 240 -12.02 -6.41 -3.56
C MET A 240 -12.29 -6.58 -5.06
N HIS A 241 -13.24 -5.85 -5.63
CA HIS A 241 -13.41 -5.77 -7.09
C HIS A 241 -12.13 -5.26 -7.75
N THR A 242 -11.59 -4.15 -7.22
CA THR A 242 -10.38 -3.53 -7.78
C THR A 242 -9.14 -4.40 -7.60
N ALA A 243 -9.00 -5.03 -6.42
CA ALA A 243 -7.90 -5.93 -6.10
C ALA A 243 -7.91 -7.20 -6.96
N ALA A 244 -9.08 -7.83 -7.17
CA ALA A 244 -9.23 -9.05 -7.95
C ALA A 244 -8.86 -8.83 -9.42
N VAL A 245 -9.40 -7.77 -10.03
CA VAL A 245 -9.06 -7.42 -11.42
C VAL A 245 -7.57 -7.05 -11.52
N GLY A 246 -7.04 -6.28 -10.58
CA GLY A 246 -5.62 -5.94 -10.53
C GLY A 246 -4.72 -7.18 -10.49
N ALA A 247 -4.98 -8.11 -9.57
CA ALA A 247 -4.21 -9.35 -9.45
C ALA A 247 -4.27 -10.21 -10.73
N PHE A 248 -5.46 -10.33 -11.34
CA PHE A 248 -5.60 -11.03 -12.62
C PHE A 248 -4.84 -10.35 -13.76
N CYS A 249 -4.88 -9.01 -13.84
CA CYS A 249 -4.12 -8.24 -14.83
C CYS A 249 -2.60 -8.43 -14.65
N VAL A 250 -2.09 -8.49 -13.42
CA VAL A 250 -0.67 -8.81 -13.15
C VAL A 250 -0.34 -10.23 -13.61
N LEU A 251 -1.17 -11.22 -13.25
CA LEU A 251 -0.97 -12.62 -13.67
C LEU A 251 -0.87 -12.75 -15.19
N VAL A 252 -1.86 -12.22 -15.91
CA VAL A 252 -1.92 -12.31 -17.38
C VAL A 252 -0.83 -11.47 -18.03
N GLY A 253 -0.61 -10.24 -17.56
CA GLY A 253 0.39 -9.34 -18.13
C GLY A 253 1.82 -9.83 -17.91
N GLY A 254 2.12 -10.36 -16.72
CA GLY A 254 3.40 -11.01 -16.40
C GLY A 254 3.63 -12.26 -17.26
N THR A 255 2.61 -13.12 -17.38
CA THR A 255 2.67 -14.30 -18.25
C THR A 255 2.87 -13.95 -19.72
N ALA A 256 2.23 -12.88 -20.21
CA ALA A 256 2.45 -12.39 -21.57
C ALA A 256 3.85 -11.78 -21.75
N ALA A 257 4.40 -11.18 -20.70
CA ALA A 257 5.71 -10.55 -20.72
C ALA A 257 6.87 -11.56 -20.68
N ALA A 258 6.70 -12.68 -19.96
CA ALA A 258 7.68 -13.76 -19.82
C ALA A 258 6.97 -15.14 -19.84
N PRO A 259 6.50 -15.60 -21.00
CA PRO A 259 5.71 -16.84 -21.09
C PRO A 259 6.49 -18.11 -20.73
N ASP A 260 7.81 -18.05 -20.83
CA ASP A 260 8.74 -19.12 -20.45
C ASP A 260 9.00 -19.21 -18.95
N ALA A 261 8.63 -18.18 -18.17
CA ALA A 261 8.66 -18.22 -16.70
C ALA A 261 7.44 -18.93 -16.09
N TRP A 262 6.52 -19.43 -16.93
CA TRP A 262 5.34 -20.15 -16.44
C TRP A 262 5.74 -21.54 -15.91
N PRO A 263 5.26 -21.96 -14.72
CA PRO A 263 5.58 -23.27 -14.17
C PRO A 263 5.22 -24.43 -15.11
N HIS A 264 6.17 -25.30 -15.41
CA HIS A 264 6.00 -26.38 -16.39
C HIS A 264 5.00 -27.46 -15.98
N ASP A 265 4.77 -27.62 -14.68
CA ASP A 265 3.86 -28.58 -14.08
C ASP A 265 2.40 -28.10 -14.01
N VAL A 266 2.14 -26.82 -14.31
CA VAL A 266 0.80 -26.22 -14.28
C VAL A 266 0.29 -25.94 -15.70
N ASP A 267 -0.87 -26.49 -16.05
CA ASP A 267 -1.52 -26.19 -17.33
C ASP A 267 -1.98 -24.71 -17.39
N GLN A 268 -1.25 -23.90 -18.16
CA GLN A 268 -1.47 -22.45 -18.27
C GLN A 268 -2.90 -22.11 -18.71
N GLY A 269 -3.42 -22.81 -19.71
CA GLY A 269 -4.74 -22.51 -20.28
C GLY A 269 -5.87 -22.73 -19.28
N SER A 270 -5.88 -23.87 -18.60
CA SER A 270 -6.87 -24.22 -17.58
C SER A 270 -6.77 -23.29 -16.37
N PHE A 271 -5.56 -23.01 -15.90
CA PHE A 271 -5.33 -22.13 -14.75
C PHE A 271 -5.85 -20.71 -15.02
N LEU A 272 -5.45 -20.10 -16.16
CA LEU A 272 -5.88 -18.76 -16.51
C LEU A 272 -7.40 -18.68 -16.80
N THR A 273 -7.99 -19.74 -17.35
CA THR A 273 -9.45 -19.81 -17.56
C THR A 273 -10.22 -19.78 -16.25
N THR A 274 -9.74 -20.55 -15.26
CA THR A 274 -10.35 -20.62 -13.93
C THR A 274 -10.15 -19.30 -13.18
N ALA A 275 -8.94 -18.74 -13.19
CA ALA A 275 -8.64 -17.43 -12.60
C ALA A 275 -9.52 -16.31 -13.20
N ALA A 276 -9.75 -16.35 -14.52
CA ALA A 276 -10.59 -15.37 -15.17
C ALA A 276 -12.05 -15.47 -14.74
N LYS A 277 -12.59 -16.70 -14.66
CA LYS A 277 -13.96 -16.94 -14.18
C LYS A 277 -14.12 -16.48 -12.72
N LEU A 278 -13.19 -16.83 -11.84
CA LEU A 278 -13.25 -16.45 -10.43
C LEU A 278 -13.15 -14.92 -10.25
N THR A 279 -12.36 -14.24 -11.07
CA THR A 279 -12.31 -12.77 -11.09
C THR A 279 -13.65 -12.16 -11.53
N GLU A 280 -14.31 -12.74 -12.54
CA GLU A 280 -15.65 -12.32 -12.97
C GLU A 280 -16.70 -12.54 -11.87
N ASP A 281 -16.65 -13.68 -11.15
CA ASP A 281 -17.54 -13.97 -10.02
C ASP A 281 -17.38 -12.92 -8.90
N VAL A 282 -16.14 -12.49 -8.59
CA VAL A 282 -15.87 -11.40 -7.64
C VAL A 282 -16.45 -10.07 -8.13
N ALA A 283 -16.24 -9.73 -9.40
CA ALA A 283 -16.72 -8.48 -9.97
C ALA A 283 -18.25 -8.40 -9.98
N GLU A 284 -18.94 -9.50 -10.33
CA GLU A 284 -20.40 -9.59 -10.31
C GLU A 284 -20.94 -9.42 -8.88
N ALA A 285 -20.40 -10.17 -7.91
CA ALA A 285 -20.81 -10.06 -6.51
C ALA A 285 -20.57 -8.65 -5.95
N ALA A 286 -19.42 -8.05 -6.27
CA ALA A 286 -19.08 -6.71 -5.79
C ALA A 286 -19.99 -5.61 -6.39
N ALA A 287 -20.26 -5.67 -7.70
CA ALA A 287 -21.04 -4.65 -8.41
C ALA A 287 -22.45 -4.49 -7.84
N VAL A 288 -23.06 -5.59 -7.36
CA VAL A 288 -24.37 -5.59 -6.68
C VAL A 288 -24.35 -4.76 -5.39
N ILE A 289 -23.25 -4.80 -4.65
CA ILE A 289 -23.10 -4.16 -3.35
C ILE A 289 -22.69 -2.69 -3.51
N HIS A 290 -21.63 -2.39 -4.27
CA HIS A 290 -21.13 -1.01 -4.38
C HIS A 290 -21.97 -0.16 -5.37
N ARG A 291 -22.64 -0.79 -6.36
CA ARG A 291 -23.59 -0.15 -7.30
C ARG A 291 -23.00 0.99 -8.12
N VAL A 292 -21.70 0.97 -8.36
CA VAL A 292 -20.99 2.03 -9.12
C VAL A 292 -20.95 1.69 -10.62
N ALA A 293 -21.95 0.97 -11.13
CA ALA A 293 -22.06 0.67 -12.55
C ALA A 293 -22.62 1.88 -13.32
N ALA A 294 -21.93 2.28 -14.40
CA ALA A 294 -22.43 3.31 -15.29
C ALA A 294 -23.71 2.83 -15.99
N ARG A 295 -24.77 3.65 -16.00
CA ARG A 295 -26.02 3.32 -16.71
C ARG A 295 -25.94 3.59 -18.21
N ASN A 296 -25.00 4.42 -18.64
CA ASN A 296 -24.84 4.89 -20.01
C ASN A 296 -23.36 4.89 -20.40
N LYS A 297 -23.06 4.63 -21.68
CA LYS A 297 -21.70 4.72 -22.22
C LYS A 297 -21.09 6.11 -21.95
N PRO A 298 -19.88 6.21 -21.37
CA PRO A 298 -19.23 7.48 -21.15
C PRO A 298 -18.94 8.19 -22.48
N ARG A 299 -19.07 9.52 -22.51
CA ARG A 299 -18.61 10.33 -23.63
C ARG A 299 -17.08 10.22 -23.71
N SER A 300 -16.57 9.91 -24.91
CA SER A 300 -15.12 9.93 -25.20
C SER A 300 -14.51 11.26 -24.73
N GLN A 301 -13.43 11.15 -23.96
CA GLN A 301 -12.58 12.29 -23.60
C GLN A 301 -11.23 12.10 -24.27
N THR A 302 -10.72 13.17 -24.87
CA THR A 302 -9.35 13.19 -25.41
C THR A 302 -8.37 12.95 -24.27
N ALA A 303 -7.54 11.92 -24.38
CA ALA A 303 -6.46 11.67 -23.42
C ALA A 303 -5.58 12.91 -23.33
N LYS A 304 -5.25 13.34 -22.11
CA LYS A 304 -4.23 14.38 -21.93
C LYS A 304 -2.87 13.75 -22.24
N PRO A 305 -1.97 14.48 -22.93
CA PRO A 305 -0.61 14.00 -23.08
C PRO A 305 0.00 13.82 -21.68
N PRO A 306 0.69 12.69 -21.42
CA PRO A 306 1.35 12.47 -20.14
C PRO A 306 2.36 13.60 -19.89
N ALA A 307 2.49 13.99 -18.62
CA ALA A 307 3.49 14.97 -18.25
C ALA A 307 4.89 14.43 -18.56
N ALA A 308 5.77 15.26 -19.13
CA ALA A 308 7.15 14.86 -19.36
C ALA A 308 7.84 14.59 -18.01
N ARG A 309 8.39 13.38 -17.84
CA ARG A 309 9.17 13.00 -16.65
C ARG A 309 10.45 13.86 -16.61
N LYS A 310 10.82 14.36 -15.44
CA LYS A 310 12.04 15.14 -15.27
C LYS A 310 13.25 14.20 -15.37
N PRO A 311 14.36 14.60 -16.02
CA PRO A 311 15.59 13.81 -16.01
C PRO A 311 16.08 13.61 -14.57
N THR A 312 16.37 12.36 -14.21
CA THR A 312 16.98 12.01 -12.92
C THR A 312 18.50 12.13 -13.04
N VAL A 313 19.15 12.74 -12.05
CA VAL A 313 20.61 12.74 -11.94
C VAL A 313 21.03 11.37 -11.42
N LEU A 314 21.82 10.64 -12.20
CA LEU A 314 22.31 9.31 -11.83
C LEU A 314 23.39 9.44 -10.75
N MET A 315 23.20 8.75 -9.64
CA MET A 315 24.19 8.66 -8.56
C MET A 315 25.16 7.49 -8.83
N PRO A 316 26.42 7.54 -8.36
CA PRO A 316 27.35 6.43 -8.52
C PRO A 316 26.84 5.10 -7.93
N THR A 317 26.05 5.17 -6.86
CA THR A 317 25.43 4.03 -6.16
C THR A 317 24.31 3.33 -6.94
N VAL A 318 23.98 3.78 -8.15
CA VAL A 318 23.06 3.10 -9.06
C VAL A 318 23.52 1.69 -9.40
N VAL A 319 24.84 1.54 -9.52
CA VAL A 319 25.52 0.29 -9.81
C VAL A 319 26.27 -0.13 -8.56
N MET A 320 26.19 -1.42 -8.23
CA MET A 320 27.01 -2.06 -7.21
C MET A 320 27.89 -3.10 -7.88
N GLU A 321 29.14 -3.20 -7.45
CA GLU A 321 29.95 -4.34 -7.86
C GLU A 321 29.50 -5.58 -7.06
N ASP A 322 29.64 -6.78 -7.63
CA ASP A 322 29.09 -8.00 -7.04
C ASP A 322 29.74 -8.34 -5.68
N ASP A 323 31.02 -8.00 -5.50
CA ASP A 323 31.76 -8.17 -4.24
C ASP A 323 31.35 -7.18 -3.15
N GLU A 324 30.56 -6.16 -3.51
CA GLU A 324 30.05 -5.16 -2.58
C GLU A 324 28.73 -5.57 -1.93
N VAL A 325 27.99 -6.51 -2.53
CA VAL A 325 26.69 -6.96 -2.03
C VAL A 325 26.86 -7.84 -0.80
N LEU A 326 26.17 -7.48 0.28
CA LEU A 326 26.20 -8.21 1.53
C LEU A 326 24.86 -8.93 1.71
N ALA A 327 24.88 -10.26 1.78
CA ALA A 327 23.71 -11.02 2.19
C ALA A 327 23.39 -10.77 3.66
N GLU A 328 22.14 -11.05 4.02
CA GLU A 328 21.74 -11.09 5.43
C GLU A 328 22.51 -12.20 6.15
N ARG A 329 23.27 -11.82 7.19
CA ARG A 329 23.93 -12.77 8.11
C ARG A 329 23.04 -13.00 9.33
N TYR A 330 23.19 -14.16 9.98
CA TYR A 330 22.45 -14.55 11.20
C TYR A 330 22.45 -13.51 12.34
N ASP A 331 23.42 -12.60 12.40
CA ASP A 331 23.48 -11.51 13.40
C ASP A 331 22.32 -10.50 13.27
N LEU A 332 21.74 -10.31 12.07
CA LEU A 332 20.56 -9.46 11.91
C LEU A 332 19.36 -9.99 12.72
N GLY A 333 19.30 -11.31 12.94
CA GLY A 333 18.27 -11.92 13.78
C GLY A 333 18.32 -11.43 15.23
N ALA A 334 19.51 -11.22 15.81
CA ALA A 334 19.64 -10.72 17.18
C ALA A 334 19.17 -9.26 17.29
N LEU A 335 19.57 -8.41 16.33
CA LEU A 335 19.11 -7.01 16.28
C LEU A 335 17.60 -6.90 16.07
N MET A 336 17.02 -7.77 15.24
CA MET A 336 15.57 -7.85 15.03
C MET A 336 14.84 -8.29 16.30
N GLN A 337 15.35 -9.30 17.03
CA GLN A 337 14.78 -9.73 18.30
C GLN A 337 14.78 -8.59 19.33
N ASP A 338 15.90 -7.87 19.44
CA ASP A 338 15.99 -6.70 20.32
C ASP A 338 14.97 -5.61 19.93
N LEU A 339 14.73 -5.41 18.63
CA LEU A 339 13.73 -4.47 18.14
C LEU A 339 12.31 -4.92 18.49
N GLU A 340 12.00 -6.20 18.28
CA GLU A 340 10.70 -6.80 18.59
C GLU A 340 10.38 -6.72 20.09
N ASP A 341 11.35 -6.97 20.96
CA ASP A 341 11.19 -6.83 22.41
C ASP A 341 10.80 -5.40 22.81
N ALA A 342 11.39 -4.39 22.17
CA ALA A 342 11.02 -3.00 22.39
C ALA A 342 9.61 -2.67 21.84
N CYS A 343 9.23 -3.29 20.73
CA CYS A 343 7.88 -3.18 20.17
C CYS A 343 6.81 -3.77 21.10
N ASN A 344 7.12 -4.88 21.79
CA ASN A 344 6.22 -5.47 22.79
C ASN A 344 5.96 -4.48 23.94
N VAL A 345 7.01 -3.81 24.43
CA VAL A 345 6.85 -2.75 25.45
C VAL A 345 5.98 -1.60 24.95
N PHE A 346 6.12 -1.22 23.67
CA PHE A 346 5.26 -0.18 23.08
C PHE A 346 3.79 -0.61 23.05
N CYS A 347 3.52 -1.85 22.66
CA CYS A 347 2.18 -2.42 22.66
C CYS A 347 1.59 -2.49 24.08
N ASP A 348 2.39 -2.81 25.09
CA ASP A 348 1.94 -2.80 26.49
C ASP A 348 1.52 -1.39 26.95
N VAL A 349 2.28 -0.35 26.57
CA VAL A 349 1.91 1.04 26.86
C VAL A 349 0.61 1.41 26.14
N LEU A 350 0.49 1.05 24.86
CA LEU A 350 -0.72 1.28 24.06
C LEU A 350 -1.95 0.61 24.68
N ASN A 351 -1.82 -0.65 25.09
CA ASN A 351 -2.90 -1.44 25.69
C ASN A 351 -3.30 -0.94 27.09
N SER A 352 -2.45 -0.14 27.74
CA SER A 352 -2.79 0.51 29.01
C SER A 352 -3.72 1.73 28.85
N MET A 353 -3.98 2.18 27.61
CA MET A 353 -4.89 3.28 27.33
C MET A 353 -6.34 2.91 27.67
N LYS A 354 -7.08 3.84 28.29
CA LYS A 354 -8.51 3.67 28.51
C LYS A 354 -9.24 3.64 27.16
N PRO A 355 -10.11 2.64 26.90
CA PRO A 355 -10.86 2.58 25.66
C PRO A 355 -11.86 3.74 25.58
N HIS A 356 -11.93 4.39 24.43
CA HIS A 356 -12.94 5.40 24.13
C HIS A 356 -14.09 4.76 23.34
N THR A 357 -15.11 4.26 24.04
CA THR A 357 -16.24 3.52 23.44
C THR A 357 -17.36 4.42 22.91
N GLU A 358 -17.39 5.69 23.31
CA GLU A 358 -18.42 6.66 22.90
C GLU A 358 -17.76 7.94 22.36
N LEU A 359 -18.41 8.58 21.39
CA LEU A 359 -18.02 9.90 20.90
C LEU A 359 -18.36 10.95 21.98
N PRO A 360 -17.38 11.66 22.57
CA PRO A 360 -17.69 12.73 23.51
C PRO A 360 -18.49 13.84 22.81
N ALA A 361 -19.58 14.31 23.42
CA ALA A 361 -20.53 15.23 22.79
C ALA A 361 -19.92 16.55 22.30
N GLU A 362 -18.82 16.99 22.93
CA GLU A 362 -18.13 18.24 22.60
C GLU A 362 -16.97 18.06 21.61
N LEU A 363 -16.60 16.81 21.30
CA LEU A 363 -15.45 16.53 20.46
C LEU A 363 -15.85 16.50 18.97
N PRO A 364 -15.12 17.20 18.09
CA PRO A 364 -15.34 17.07 16.67
C PRO A 364 -15.14 15.62 16.20
N ILE A 365 -16.10 15.08 15.46
CA ILE A 365 -16.09 13.70 14.94
C ILE A 365 -14.78 13.29 14.25
N HIS A 366 -14.10 14.22 13.59
CA HIS A 366 -12.86 13.92 12.91
C HIS A 366 -11.71 13.54 13.85
N VAL A 367 -11.68 14.07 15.08
CA VAL A 367 -10.67 13.71 16.08
C VAL A 367 -10.86 12.25 16.45
N TYR A 368 -12.11 11.86 16.65
CA TYR A 368 -12.51 10.49 16.94
C TYR A 368 -12.17 9.52 15.80
N LEU A 369 -12.52 9.87 14.56
CA LEU A 369 -12.21 9.04 13.38
C LEU A 369 -10.69 8.87 13.18
N ASN A 370 -9.93 9.95 13.39
CA ASN A 370 -8.47 9.87 13.30
C ASN A 370 -7.91 8.96 14.38
N PHE A 371 -8.34 9.11 15.63
CA PHE A 371 -7.89 8.26 16.73
C PHE A 371 -8.19 6.78 16.48
N GLY A 372 -9.44 6.44 16.09
CA GLY A 372 -9.82 5.07 15.77
C GLY A 372 -9.05 4.49 14.57
N ALA A 373 -8.84 5.28 13.52
CA ALA A 373 -8.02 4.88 12.37
C ALA A 373 -6.55 4.66 12.77
N SER A 374 -5.99 5.52 13.62
CA SER A 374 -4.62 5.39 14.13
C SER A 374 -4.43 4.10 14.92
N LEU A 375 -5.36 3.77 15.82
CA LEU A 375 -5.35 2.48 16.52
C LEU A 375 -5.42 1.32 15.54
N SER A 376 -6.32 1.39 14.55
CA SER A 376 -6.46 0.35 13.54
C SER A 376 -5.17 0.12 12.76
N TYR A 377 -4.47 1.18 12.33
CA TYR A 377 -3.20 1.04 11.62
C TYR A 377 -2.09 0.49 12.52
N VAL A 378 -1.98 0.97 13.76
CA VAL A 378 -0.97 0.48 14.72
C VAL A 378 -1.18 -1.02 14.96
N GLN A 379 -2.43 -1.42 15.23
CA GLN A 379 -2.82 -2.81 15.36
C GLN A 379 -2.51 -3.60 14.10
N THR A 380 -2.81 -3.05 12.91
CA THR A 380 -2.48 -3.71 11.64
C THR A 380 -0.99 -3.98 11.49
N VAL A 381 -0.09 -3.12 12.01
CA VAL A 381 1.36 -3.39 11.95
C VAL A 381 1.75 -4.49 12.93
N PHE A 382 1.41 -4.32 14.21
CA PHE A 382 1.94 -5.15 15.29
C PHE A 382 1.23 -6.52 15.40
N ASP A 383 -0.02 -6.64 14.95
CA ASP A 383 -0.73 -7.93 14.93
C ASP A 383 -0.36 -8.79 13.71
N THR A 384 0.32 -8.21 12.70
CA THR A 384 0.65 -8.93 11.46
C THR A 384 2.15 -9.03 11.15
N CYS A 385 3.03 -8.33 11.87
CA CYS A 385 4.46 -8.31 11.54
C CYS A 385 5.14 -9.68 11.78
N ASP A 386 4.64 -10.45 12.73
CA ASP A 386 5.12 -11.81 13.07
C ASP A 386 4.42 -12.92 12.27
N GLN A 387 3.31 -12.59 11.59
CA GLN A 387 2.53 -13.54 10.83
C GLN A 387 3.18 -13.80 9.46
N MET A 388 3.45 -15.08 9.18
CA MET A 388 4.02 -15.50 7.91
C MET A 388 3.16 -15.00 6.74
N GLY A 389 3.81 -14.30 5.81
CA GLY A 389 3.17 -13.74 4.62
C GLY A 389 2.51 -12.37 4.81
N ALA A 390 2.24 -11.95 6.04
CA ALA A 390 1.47 -10.73 6.30
C ALA A 390 2.35 -9.47 6.43
N SER A 391 3.67 -9.61 6.42
CA SER A 391 4.64 -8.50 6.54
C SER A 391 4.43 -7.37 5.51
N THR A 392 3.91 -7.71 4.31
CA THR A 392 3.53 -6.72 3.29
C THR A 392 2.48 -5.75 3.81
N ILE A 393 1.48 -6.22 4.57
CA ILE A 393 0.42 -5.39 5.16
C ILE A 393 1.03 -4.33 6.07
N SER A 394 1.97 -4.73 6.93
CA SER A 394 2.62 -3.87 7.90
C SER A 394 3.29 -2.67 7.22
N SER A 395 3.94 -2.86 6.07
CA SER A 395 4.58 -1.75 5.34
C SER A 395 3.59 -0.70 4.80
N PHE A 396 2.42 -1.14 4.32
CA PHE A 396 1.35 -0.24 3.87
C PHE A 396 0.78 0.54 5.07
N ALA A 397 0.55 -0.16 6.18
CA ALA A 397 0.04 0.45 7.41
C ALA A 397 1.03 1.47 8.00
N ALA A 398 2.32 1.14 8.08
CA ALA A 398 3.37 2.04 8.56
C ALA A 398 3.50 3.30 7.69
N ARG A 399 3.44 3.15 6.36
CA ARG A 399 3.44 4.30 5.45
C ARG A 399 2.24 5.22 5.71
N ALA A 400 1.04 4.64 5.86
CA ALA A 400 -0.18 5.40 6.10
C ALA A 400 -0.15 6.10 7.48
N LEU A 401 0.37 5.43 8.51
CA LEU A 401 0.62 6.03 9.83
C LEU A 401 1.51 7.25 9.71
N LEU A 402 2.63 7.14 9.00
CA LEU A 402 3.58 8.23 8.86
C LEU A 402 2.99 9.45 8.16
N GLU A 403 2.22 9.21 7.09
CA GLU A 403 1.53 10.27 6.38
C GLU A 403 0.47 10.97 7.25
N GLU A 404 -0.33 10.22 7.99
CA GLU A 404 -1.33 10.78 8.90
C GLU A 404 -0.69 11.48 10.11
N ALA A 405 0.42 10.96 10.64
CA ALA A 405 1.17 11.59 11.73
C ALA A 405 1.70 12.96 11.30
N ALA A 406 2.23 13.07 10.08
CA ALA A 406 2.68 14.34 9.52
C ALA A 406 1.51 15.33 9.34
N ARG A 407 0.35 14.87 8.86
CA ARG A 407 -0.88 15.69 8.75
C ARG A 407 -1.42 16.12 10.11
N MET A 408 -1.34 15.27 11.13
CA MET A 408 -1.76 15.60 12.49
C MET A 408 -0.82 16.61 13.14
N ASN A 409 0.49 16.39 13.05
CA ASN A 409 1.49 17.34 13.53
C ASN A 409 1.32 18.71 12.85
N TRP A 410 1.19 18.76 11.52
CA TRP A 410 0.93 20.02 10.82
C TRP A 410 -0.36 20.72 11.31
N ARG A 411 -1.43 19.97 11.62
CA ARG A 411 -2.66 20.56 12.14
C ARG A 411 -2.49 21.16 13.54
N TYR A 412 -1.72 20.53 14.43
CA TYR A 412 -1.76 20.84 15.86
C TYR A 412 -0.45 21.40 16.46
N ASN A 413 0.66 21.44 15.70
CA ASN A 413 1.94 21.95 16.21
C ASN A 413 1.96 23.46 16.49
N ASP A 414 0.97 24.21 16.01
CA ASP A 414 0.76 25.63 16.31
C ASP A 414 -0.70 25.83 16.75
N PRO A 415 -0.96 25.98 18.07
CA PRO A 415 -2.30 26.18 18.60
C PRO A 415 -3.03 27.40 18.03
N GLY A 416 -2.29 28.45 17.65
CA GLY A 416 -2.87 29.67 17.06
C GLY A 416 -3.40 29.45 15.64
N LEU A 417 -2.80 28.51 14.90
CA LEU A 417 -3.20 28.16 13.53
C LEU A 417 -4.08 26.90 13.46
N ALA A 418 -4.18 26.13 14.53
CA ALA A 418 -4.87 24.84 14.54
C ALA A 418 -6.33 24.89 14.02
N PRO A 419 -7.18 25.87 14.40
CA PRO A 419 -8.54 25.97 13.84
C PRO A 419 -8.55 26.20 12.32
N ALA A 420 -7.65 27.05 11.81
CA ALA A 420 -7.55 27.35 10.38
C ALA A 420 -7.03 26.15 9.59
N ARG A 421 -5.99 25.47 10.09
CA ARG A 421 -5.41 24.28 9.46
C ARG A 421 -6.37 23.08 9.50
N ALA A 422 -7.12 22.90 10.59
CA ALA A 422 -8.18 21.91 10.66
C ALA A 422 -9.26 22.19 9.60
N LYS A 423 -9.69 23.44 9.45
CA LYS A 423 -10.63 23.82 8.38
C LYS A 423 -10.06 23.52 6.99
N GLN A 424 -8.81 23.87 6.72
CA GLN A 424 -8.14 23.62 5.44
C GLN A 424 -8.08 22.13 5.11
N TYR A 425 -7.74 21.29 6.09
CA TYR A 425 -7.74 19.83 5.95
C TYR A 425 -9.10 19.29 5.52
N PHE A 426 -10.18 19.65 6.23
CA PHE A 426 -11.51 19.15 5.87
C PHE A 426 -12.02 19.72 4.55
N ASP A 427 -11.68 20.97 4.22
CA ASP A 427 -12.08 21.57 2.95
C ASP A 427 -11.42 20.89 1.75
N GLU A 428 -10.17 20.41 1.87
CA GLU A 428 -9.52 19.57 0.84
C GLU A 428 -10.33 18.28 0.62
N HIS A 429 -10.61 17.53 1.69
CA HIS A 429 -11.35 16.27 1.58
C HIS A 429 -12.76 16.45 1.02
N ARG A 430 -13.50 17.49 1.46
CA ARG A 430 -14.82 17.81 0.91
C ARG A 430 -14.76 18.26 -0.55
N PHE A 431 -13.74 19.04 -0.92
CA PHE A 431 -13.53 19.46 -2.31
C PHE A 431 -13.32 18.24 -3.21
N MET A 432 -12.45 17.34 -2.77
CA MET A 432 -12.12 16.12 -3.50
C MET A 432 -13.32 15.16 -3.57
N GLU A 433 -14.11 15.03 -2.49
CA GLU A 433 -15.38 14.28 -2.48
C GLU A 433 -16.38 14.84 -3.50
N ARG A 434 -16.65 16.15 -3.46
CA ARG A 434 -17.57 16.80 -4.41
C ARG A 434 -17.09 16.67 -5.85
N LYS A 435 -15.79 16.81 -6.09
CA LYS A 435 -15.18 16.61 -7.41
C LYS A 435 -15.43 15.18 -7.89
N THR A 436 -15.18 14.18 -7.06
CA THR A 436 -15.35 12.77 -7.41
C THR A 436 -16.79 12.40 -7.68
N ILE A 437 -17.72 12.79 -6.81
CA ILE A 437 -19.17 12.58 -7.03
C ILE A 437 -19.61 13.22 -8.36
N ARG A 438 -19.14 14.44 -8.65
CA ARG A 438 -19.43 15.12 -9.92
C ARG A 438 -18.87 14.35 -11.12
N THR A 439 -17.63 13.87 -11.04
CA THR A 439 -17.00 13.11 -12.13
C THR A 439 -17.72 11.78 -12.36
N LEU A 440 -18.05 11.04 -11.30
CA LEU A 440 -18.81 9.79 -11.38
C LEU A 440 -20.20 10.03 -12.02
N ALA A 441 -20.93 11.04 -11.54
CA ALA A 441 -22.23 11.41 -12.11
C ALA A 441 -22.13 11.84 -13.58
N GLY A 442 -21.10 12.61 -13.93
CA GLY A 442 -20.81 13.00 -15.31
C GLY A 442 -20.47 11.82 -16.23
N ARG A 443 -20.03 10.69 -15.66
CA ARG A 443 -19.74 9.42 -16.35
C ARG A 443 -20.89 8.42 -16.29
N GLY A 444 -22.11 8.85 -15.92
CA GLY A 444 -23.31 8.02 -16.00
C GLY A 444 -23.56 7.13 -14.78
N ILE A 445 -22.78 7.27 -13.70
CA ILE A 445 -23.06 6.62 -12.41
C ILE A 445 -24.18 7.39 -11.70
N ASN A 446 -25.10 6.67 -11.08
CA ASN A 446 -26.20 7.29 -10.34
C ASN A 446 -25.65 8.14 -9.17
N LYS A 447 -26.01 9.42 -9.15
CA LYS A 447 -25.57 10.37 -8.12
C LYS A 447 -25.94 9.89 -6.70
N LYS A 448 -27.08 9.21 -6.52
CA LYS A 448 -27.49 8.65 -5.22
C LYS A 448 -26.53 7.55 -4.76
N ASP A 449 -26.10 6.68 -5.66
CA ASP A 449 -25.18 5.59 -5.36
C ASP A 449 -23.77 6.14 -5.09
N ALA A 450 -23.32 7.13 -5.86
CA ALA A 450 -22.07 7.83 -5.59
C ALA A 450 -22.08 8.55 -4.22
N LEU A 451 -23.16 9.25 -3.88
CA LEU A 451 -23.30 9.92 -2.57
C LEU A 451 -23.30 8.94 -1.40
N ARG A 452 -23.91 7.75 -1.58
CA ARG A 452 -23.98 6.73 -0.53
C ARG A 452 -22.59 6.28 -0.07
N LEU A 453 -21.64 6.11 -0.98
CA LEU A 453 -20.27 5.70 -0.65
C LEU A 453 -19.54 6.74 0.20
N PHE A 454 -19.91 8.00 0.08
CA PHE A 454 -19.39 9.08 0.92
C PHE A 454 -20.41 9.55 1.97
N SER A 455 -21.40 8.74 2.33
CA SER A 455 -22.31 9.06 3.43
C SER A 455 -21.74 8.56 4.75
N MET A 456 -21.94 9.31 5.84
CA MET A 456 -21.73 8.78 7.19
C MET A 456 -22.96 7.91 7.57
N PRO A 457 -22.82 6.98 8.53
CA PRO A 457 -23.98 6.30 9.13
C PRO A 457 -25.07 7.28 9.56
N ALA A 458 -26.34 6.91 9.42
CA ALA A 458 -27.47 7.83 9.56
C ALA A 458 -27.60 8.45 10.96
N ASN A 459 -27.06 7.79 11.97
CA ASN A 459 -27.08 8.24 13.37
C ASN A 459 -25.89 9.17 13.72
N VAL A 460 -24.98 9.41 12.78
CA VAL A 460 -23.87 10.35 12.94
C VAL A 460 -24.35 11.76 12.62
N LEU A 461 -24.42 12.61 13.63
CA LEU A 461 -24.81 14.01 13.48
C LEU A 461 -23.61 14.84 12.98
N VAL A 462 -23.70 15.36 11.76
CA VAL A 462 -22.77 16.37 11.24
C VAL A 462 -23.36 17.76 11.52
N PRO A 463 -22.68 18.64 12.26
CA PRO A 463 -23.20 19.97 12.58
C PRO A 463 -23.56 20.78 11.33
N PRO A 464 -24.68 21.54 11.33
CA PRO A 464 -25.05 22.40 10.21
C PRO A 464 -23.94 23.39 9.84
N GLY A 465 -23.61 23.50 8.55
CA GLY A 465 -22.54 24.38 8.06
C GLY A 465 -21.13 23.79 8.14
N ALA A 466 -20.94 22.63 8.80
CA ALA A 466 -19.67 21.91 8.75
C ALA A 466 -19.31 21.53 7.30
N ASP A 467 -20.28 21.33 6.41
CA ASP A 467 -20.04 20.93 5.01
C ASP A 467 -19.69 22.09 4.04
N ALA A 468 -19.56 23.32 4.53
CA ALA A 468 -19.26 24.48 3.68
C ALA A 468 -17.75 24.58 3.35
N ILE A 469 -17.41 24.42 2.06
CA ILE A 469 -16.05 24.63 1.54
C ILE A 469 -15.81 26.14 1.40
N ALA A 470 -14.66 26.63 1.90
CA ALA A 470 -14.27 28.02 1.73
C ALA A 470 -14.15 28.43 0.25
N LYS A 471 -14.55 29.65 -0.09
CA LYS A 471 -14.47 30.17 -1.48
C LYS A 471 -13.03 30.27 -2.00
N ASN A 472 -12.07 30.58 -1.13
CA ASN A 472 -10.64 30.67 -1.44
C ASN A 472 -9.87 29.54 -0.75
N ARG A 473 -10.26 28.29 -1.03
CA ARG A 473 -9.64 27.11 -0.44
C ARG A 473 -8.16 27.03 -0.82
N GLU A 474 -7.29 26.95 0.19
CA GLU A 474 -5.88 26.63 -0.01
C GLU A 474 -5.67 25.12 -0.03
N PRO A 475 -4.85 24.58 -0.93
CA PRO A 475 -4.48 23.17 -0.93
C PRO A 475 -3.65 22.83 0.31
N LEU A 476 -3.67 21.55 0.71
CA LEU A 476 -2.74 21.09 1.75
C LEU A 476 -1.27 21.25 1.29
N PRO A 477 -0.32 21.46 2.22
CA PRO A 477 1.10 21.31 1.91
C PRO A 477 1.38 19.90 1.36
N SER A 478 2.49 19.74 0.65
CA SER A 478 2.89 18.40 0.17
C SER A 478 3.24 17.48 1.33
N THR A 479 3.03 16.16 1.15
CA THR A 479 3.40 15.15 2.17
C THR A 479 4.88 15.28 2.57
N ALA A 480 5.79 15.46 1.60
CA ALA A 480 7.21 15.71 1.87
C ALA A 480 7.44 16.94 2.78
N SER A 481 6.73 18.05 2.52
CA SER A 481 6.84 19.25 3.37
C SER A 481 6.33 19.00 4.79
N MET A 482 5.26 18.22 4.95
CA MET A 482 4.72 17.88 6.28
C MET A 482 5.63 16.90 7.03
N LEU A 483 6.26 15.94 6.33
CA LEU A 483 7.21 14.99 6.90
C LEU A 483 8.48 15.68 7.41
N ARG A 484 9.05 16.61 6.64
CA ARG A 484 10.17 17.44 7.11
C ARG A 484 9.82 18.25 8.35
N ASN A 485 8.59 18.74 8.43
CA ASN A 485 8.12 19.47 9.60
C ASN A 485 7.96 18.53 10.82
N LEU A 486 7.45 17.30 10.61
CA LEU A 486 7.36 16.28 11.67
C LEU A 486 8.74 15.92 12.24
N GLY A 487 9.76 15.83 11.39
CA GLY A 487 11.14 15.55 11.81
C GLY A 487 11.90 16.77 12.35
N ALA A 488 11.31 17.97 12.32
CA ALA A 488 12.01 19.18 12.70
C ALA A 488 12.43 19.14 14.18
N GLY A 489 13.73 19.15 14.44
CA GLY A 489 14.29 19.09 15.80
C GLY A 489 14.69 17.68 16.27
N ALA A 490 14.45 16.64 15.46
CA ALA A 490 15.08 15.34 15.66
C ALA A 490 16.56 15.37 15.26
N ASN A 491 17.33 14.36 15.70
CA ASN A 491 18.74 14.21 15.31
C ASN A 491 18.90 14.07 13.78
N ASP A 492 17.92 13.46 13.12
CA ASP A 492 17.90 13.22 11.68
C ASP A 492 16.63 13.82 11.06
N PRO A 493 16.59 15.15 10.85
CA PRO A 493 15.36 15.84 10.46
C PRO A 493 14.81 15.42 9.08
N GLY A 494 15.64 14.79 8.24
CA GLY A 494 15.23 14.23 6.95
C GLY A 494 14.68 12.80 7.02
N TRP A 495 14.83 12.09 8.15
CA TRP A 495 14.56 10.66 8.24
C TRP A 495 13.13 10.26 7.83
N PHE A 496 12.12 11.01 8.25
CA PHE A 496 10.73 10.69 7.89
C PHE A 496 10.43 10.85 6.39
N GLU A 497 11.10 11.78 5.69
CA GLU A 497 10.98 11.88 4.23
C GLU A 497 11.62 10.66 3.55
N THR A 498 12.79 10.24 4.03
CA THR A 498 13.50 9.03 3.58
C THR A 498 12.67 7.76 3.81
N ALA A 499 12.22 7.56 5.05
CA ALA A 499 11.43 6.40 5.47
C ALA A 499 10.14 6.28 4.65
N TYR A 500 9.45 7.40 4.42
CA TYR A 500 8.27 7.41 3.56
C TYR A 500 8.61 6.98 2.12
N GLY A 501 9.73 7.46 1.56
CA GLY A 501 10.20 7.08 0.22
C GLY A 501 10.57 5.59 0.09
N LEU A 502 11.17 5.01 1.13
CA LEU A 502 11.52 3.59 1.21
C LEU A 502 10.28 2.69 1.33
N LEU A 503 9.38 2.99 2.28
CA LEU A 503 8.10 2.26 2.42
C LEU A 503 7.25 2.39 1.15
N SER A 504 7.36 3.51 0.44
CA SER A 504 6.64 3.73 -0.82
C SER A 504 6.99 2.71 -1.89
N GLN A 505 8.21 2.16 -1.89
CA GLN A 505 8.65 1.16 -2.87
C GLN A 505 7.77 -0.10 -2.84
N ILE A 506 7.52 -0.64 -1.64
CA ILE A 506 6.60 -1.78 -1.46
C ILE A 506 5.19 -1.41 -1.90
N THR A 507 4.70 -0.24 -1.46
CA THR A 507 3.31 0.14 -1.72
C THR A 507 2.98 0.39 -3.20
N HIS A 508 3.97 0.76 -4.01
CA HIS A 508 3.81 0.97 -5.45
C HIS A 508 4.31 -0.22 -6.28
N ALA A 509 4.69 -1.33 -5.64
CA ALA A 509 5.28 -2.50 -6.28
C ALA A 509 6.36 -2.08 -7.29
N THR A 510 7.27 -1.23 -6.86
CA THR A 510 8.40 -0.85 -7.69
C THR A 510 9.39 -2.01 -7.82
N PRO A 511 10.31 -2.02 -8.80
CA PRO A 511 11.36 -3.03 -8.88
C PRO A 511 12.12 -3.19 -7.56
N LEU A 512 12.54 -2.10 -6.92
CA LEU A 512 13.23 -2.20 -5.64
C LEU A 512 12.30 -2.70 -4.52
N GLY A 513 11.03 -2.31 -4.56
CA GLY A 513 10.00 -2.85 -3.65
C GLY A 513 9.79 -4.36 -3.83
N MET A 514 9.85 -4.87 -5.06
CA MET A 514 9.78 -6.31 -5.34
C MET A 514 10.95 -7.05 -4.69
N LEU A 515 12.17 -6.50 -4.79
CA LEU A 515 13.37 -7.08 -4.17
C LEU A 515 13.23 -7.13 -2.64
N HIS A 516 12.68 -6.08 -2.02
CA HIS A 516 12.46 -6.02 -0.57
C HIS A 516 11.24 -6.82 -0.07
N ASN A 517 10.42 -7.40 -0.95
CA ASN A 517 9.28 -8.23 -0.55
C ASN A 517 9.60 -9.73 -0.44
N VAL A 518 10.86 -10.08 -0.66
CA VAL A 518 11.37 -11.43 -0.51
C VAL A 518 12.60 -11.37 0.38
N ARG A 519 12.72 -12.32 1.29
CA ARG A 519 13.89 -12.44 2.15
C ARG A 519 14.78 -13.59 1.66
N TYR A 520 16.07 -13.34 1.61
CA TYR A 520 17.10 -14.35 1.38
C TYR A 520 17.94 -14.48 2.64
N ILE A 521 17.99 -15.68 3.19
CA ILE A 521 18.76 -15.96 4.41
C ILE A 521 19.94 -16.86 4.01
N GLU A 522 21.17 -16.36 4.18
CA GLU A 522 22.38 -17.15 3.94
C GLU A 522 22.63 -18.10 5.13
N GLY A 523 22.73 -19.41 4.86
CA GLY A 523 23.04 -20.41 5.86
C GLY A 523 24.53 -20.48 6.21
N ASP A 524 24.87 -21.12 7.34
CA ASP A 524 26.27 -21.33 7.78
C ASP A 524 27.09 -22.17 6.78
N SER A 525 26.41 -22.95 5.93
CA SER A 525 26.99 -23.74 4.84
C SER A 525 27.27 -22.93 3.57
N GLY A 526 26.88 -21.65 3.52
CA GLY A 526 26.90 -20.80 2.32
C GLY A 526 25.78 -21.11 1.33
N GLU A 527 24.87 -22.05 1.65
CA GLU A 527 23.63 -22.24 0.90
C GLU A 527 22.55 -21.32 1.48
N GLY A 528 21.96 -20.46 0.65
CA GLY A 528 20.90 -19.57 1.10
C GLY A 528 19.49 -20.07 0.77
N GLN A 529 18.53 -19.59 1.54
CA GLN A 529 17.12 -19.95 1.43
C GLN A 529 16.26 -18.73 1.11
N TRP A 530 15.43 -18.86 0.08
CA TRP A 530 14.36 -17.92 -0.23
C TRP A 530 13.19 -18.11 0.72
N VAL A 531 12.78 -17.04 1.39
CA VAL A 531 11.56 -16.99 2.19
C VAL A 531 10.56 -16.07 1.48
N PRO A 532 9.56 -16.64 0.79
CA PRO A 532 8.57 -15.84 0.07
C PRO A 532 7.71 -15.05 1.05
N ASN A 533 7.18 -13.91 0.57
CA ASN A 533 6.23 -13.08 1.31
C ASN A 533 6.76 -12.55 2.66
N GLN A 534 8.08 -12.46 2.81
CA GLN A 534 8.73 -11.86 3.97
C GLN A 534 9.55 -10.65 3.51
N LEU A 535 9.35 -9.51 4.17
CA LEU A 535 10.17 -8.33 3.94
C LEU A 535 11.64 -8.60 4.27
N SER A 536 12.56 -7.90 3.60
CA SER A 536 13.96 -7.86 4.06
C SER A 536 14.04 -7.30 5.49
N GLY A 537 15.08 -7.67 6.24
CA GLY A 537 15.23 -7.23 7.63
C GLY A 537 15.22 -5.71 7.79
N GLU A 538 15.86 -4.96 6.87
CA GLU A 538 15.82 -3.49 6.84
C GLU A 538 14.41 -2.94 6.63
N MET A 539 13.67 -3.50 5.68
CA MET A 539 12.30 -3.05 5.39
C MET A 539 11.34 -3.38 6.53
N MET A 540 11.52 -4.53 7.19
CA MET A 540 10.75 -4.88 8.40
C MET A 540 11.10 -3.95 9.57
N ALA A 541 12.38 -3.74 9.86
CA ALA A 541 12.81 -2.83 10.91
C ALA A 541 12.30 -1.41 10.67
N LEU A 542 12.31 -0.94 9.40
CA LEU A 542 11.79 0.38 9.03
C LEU A 542 10.29 0.47 9.26
N THR A 543 9.57 -0.61 8.92
CA THR A 543 8.13 -0.71 9.13
C THR A 543 7.78 -0.58 10.62
N LEU A 544 8.49 -1.30 11.50
CA LEU A 544 8.27 -1.27 12.95
C LEU A 544 8.65 0.10 13.56
N ASP A 545 9.82 0.63 13.19
CA ASP A 545 10.32 1.94 13.63
C ASP A 545 9.32 3.06 13.30
N VAL A 546 8.93 3.15 12.03
CA VAL A 546 7.99 4.16 11.56
C VAL A 546 6.63 4.00 12.22
N ALA A 547 6.14 2.75 12.37
CA ALA A 547 4.86 2.50 13.02
C ALA A 547 4.87 2.94 14.49
N ALA A 548 5.97 2.71 15.22
CA ALA A 548 6.11 3.17 16.60
C ALA A 548 6.17 4.70 16.70
N LEU A 549 7.02 5.35 15.89
CA LEU A 549 7.17 6.82 15.90
C LEU A 549 5.88 7.53 15.49
N ALA A 550 5.28 7.12 14.37
CA ALA A 550 4.05 7.70 13.87
C ALA A 550 2.84 7.32 14.74
N GLY A 551 2.82 6.10 15.27
CA GLY A 551 1.81 5.62 16.22
C GLY A 551 1.84 6.40 17.53
N ALA A 552 3.02 6.65 18.11
CA ALA A 552 3.17 7.51 19.30
C ALA A 552 2.60 8.90 19.05
N GLN A 553 2.95 9.52 17.92
CA GLN A 553 2.44 10.84 17.55
C GLN A 553 0.92 10.84 17.40
N LEU A 554 0.37 9.91 16.61
CA LEU A 554 -1.05 9.87 16.28
C LEU A 554 -1.93 9.45 17.45
N VAL A 555 -1.64 8.28 18.02
CA VAL A 555 -2.43 7.73 19.12
C VAL A 555 -2.23 8.55 20.38
N GLY A 556 -1.00 8.99 20.67
CA GLY A 556 -0.71 9.86 21.81
C GLY A 556 -1.45 11.19 21.72
N THR A 557 -1.30 11.93 20.61
CA THR A 557 -1.99 13.22 20.43
C THR A 557 -3.50 13.02 20.38
N GLY A 558 -3.97 11.99 19.68
CA GLY A 558 -5.40 11.65 19.58
C GLY A 558 -5.99 11.34 20.95
N GLY A 559 -5.37 10.46 21.73
CA GLY A 559 -5.81 10.10 23.08
C GLY A 559 -5.83 11.30 24.04
N ALA A 560 -4.85 12.20 23.94
CA ALA A 560 -4.83 13.44 24.70
C ALA A 560 -6.02 14.35 24.34
N LEU A 561 -6.31 14.52 23.05
CA LEU A 561 -7.47 15.30 22.58
C LEU A 561 -8.81 14.66 22.99
N MET A 562 -8.90 13.32 22.93
CA MET A 562 -10.09 12.56 23.34
C MET A 562 -10.39 12.68 24.84
N SER A 563 -9.38 12.98 25.66
CA SER A 563 -9.46 13.02 27.12
C SER A 563 -9.36 14.43 27.70
N ASP A 564 -9.68 15.47 26.90
CA ASP A 564 -9.57 16.89 27.27
C ASP A 564 -8.23 17.23 27.95
N LEU A 565 -7.13 16.66 27.43
CA LEU A 565 -5.77 16.86 27.92
C LEU A 565 -5.57 16.49 29.40
N SER A 566 -6.28 15.45 29.89
CA SER A 566 -6.09 14.90 31.23
C SER A 566 -4.63 14.53 31.53
N GLN A 567 -4.28 14.53 32.81
CA GLN A 567 -2.91 14.21 33.25
C GLN A 567 -2.51 12.78 32.89
N ASP A 568 -3.39 11.80 33.10
CA ASP A 568 -3.20 10.40 32.68
C ASP A 568 -2.86 10.30 31.17
N ALA A 569 -3.60 11.01 30.32
CA ALA A 569 -3.39 10.96 28.88
C ALA A 569 -2.06 11.61 28.46
N LYS A 570 -1.62 12.66 29.16
CA LYS A 570 -0.30 13.26 28.97
C LYS A 570 0.82 12.32 29.38
N GLU A 571 0.66 11.62 30.50
CA GLU A 571 1.65 10.63 30.95
C GLU A 571 1.80 9.48 29.97
N ILE A 572 0.68 8.95 29.45
CA ILE A 572 0.68 7.95 28.38
C ILE A 572 1.34 8.50 27.11
N TYR A 573 1.00 9.72 26.68
CA TYR A 573 1.64 10.38 25.54
C TYR A 573 3.17 10.38 25.68
N PHE A 574 3.69 10.85 26.82
CA PHE A 574 5.14 10.88 27.04
C PHE A 574 5.77 9.48 27.08
N ARG A 575 5.08 8.49 27.66
CA ARG A 575 5.55 7.09 27.68
C ARG A 575 5.61 6.49 26.26
N LEU A 576 4.58 6.69 25.44
CA LEU A 576 4.56 6.22 24.05
C LEU A 576 5.73 6.82 23.26
N HIS A 577 5.96 8.13 23.38
CA HIS A 577 7.09 8.78 22.71
C HIS A 577 8.45 8.30 23.21
N ALA A 578 8.61 8.05 24.51
CA ALA A 578 9.86 7.53 25.07
C ALA A 578 10.18 6.12 24.56
N VAL A 579 9.19 5.22 24.52
CA VAL A 579 9.38 3.86 24.00
C VAL A 579 9.58 3.87 22.49
N ALA A 580 8.86 4.71 21.74
CA ALA A 580 9.08 4.86 20.30
C ALA A 580 10.49 5.38 19.97
N ALA A 581 11.03 6.30 20.77
CA ALA A 581 12.41 6.76 20.61
C ALA A 581 13.44 5.64 20.86
N GLU A 582 13.14 4.76 21.82
CA GLU A 582 13.96 3.57 22.10
C GLU A 582 13.91 2.54 20.95
N ILE A 583 12.73 2.29 20.38
CA ILE A 583 12.56 1.47 19.17
C ILE A 583 13.38 2.06 18.02
N HIS A 584 13.26 3.38 17.78
CA HIS A 584 14.02 4.06 16.74
C HIS A 584 15.52 3.88 16.96
N ARG A 585 16.01 4.07 18.18
CA ARG A 585 17.43 3.89 18.54
C ARG A 585 17.94 2.48 18.22
N ARG A 586 17.15 1.43 18.45
CA ARG A 586 17.51 0.05 18.09
C ARG A 586 17.47 -0.15 16.58
N ALA A 587 16.42 0.34 15.92
CA ALA A 587 16.25 0.20 14.48
C ALA A 587 17.35 0.91 13.68
N ARG A 588 17.91 2.03 14.19
CA ARG A 588 19.04 2.73 13.58
C ARG A 588 20.27 1.84 13.33
N LEU A 589 20.52 0.85 14.16
CA LEU A 589 21.62 -0.11 13.96
C LEU A 589 21.36 -0.99 12.73
N ILE A 590 20.12 -1.37 12.50
CA ILE A 590 19.69 -2.18 11.35
C ILE A 590 19.67 -1.32 10.08
N HIS A 591 19.13 -0.10 10.18
CA HIS A 591 19.10 0.88 9.08
C HIS A 591 20.49 1.30 8.61
N GLY A 592 21.52 1.04 9.42
CA GLY A 592 22.89 1.51 9.20
C GLY A 592 23.08 3.00 9.49
N LEU A 593 22.20 3.62 10.28
CA LEU A 593 22.34 5.03 10.67
C LEU A 593 23.33 5.23 11.82
N ASP A 594 23.51 4.20 12.65
CA ASP A 594 24.50 4.16 13.71
C ASP A 594 25.41 2.94 13.49
N LEU A 595 26.71 3.09 13.80
CA LEU A 595 27.62 1.94 13.86
C LEU A 595 27.35 1.16 15.16
N PRO A 596 27.39 -0.19 15.14
CA PRO A 596 27.47 -0.95 16.38
C PRO A 596 28.66 -0.43 17.17
N THR A 597 28.43 0.11 18.37
CA THR A 597 29.53 0.43 19.27
C THR A 597 30.16 -0.91 19.64
N ASP A 598 31.41 -1.14 19.22
CA ASP A 598 32.17 -2.31 19.63
C ASP A 598 32.04 -2.48 21.15
N PRO A 599 31.61 -3.66 21.65
CA PRO A 599 31.74 -3.93 23.06
C PRO A 599 33.23 -4.08 23.34
N ILE A 600 33.77 -3.12 24.10
CA ILE A 600 35.08 -3.12 24.78
C ILE A 600 36.25 -2.55 23.95
N SER A 601 36.47 -1.23 24.10
CA SER A 601 37.82 -0.69 24.29
C SER A 601 37.91 0.00 25.65
N SER A 602 37.84 -0.79 26.71
CA SER A 602 38.37 -0.41 28.02
C SER A 602 39.42 -1.43 28.41
N ALA A 603 40.67 -1.08 28.11
CA ALA A 603 41.84 -1.56 28.82
C ALA A 603 42.39 -0.39 29.63
#